data_AF-A0A816BAS3-F1
#
_entry.id   AF-A0A816BAS3-F1
#
_cell.length_a   1.000
_cell.length_b   1.000
_cell.length_c   1.000
_cell.angle_alpha   90.00
_cell.angle_beta   90.00
_cell.angle_gamma   90.00
#
_symmetry.space_group_name_H-M   'P 1'
#
loop_
_entity.id
_entity.type
_entity.pdbx_description
1 polymer ?
#
loop_
_entity_poly.entity_id
_entity_poly.type
_entity_poly.pdbx_seq_one_letter_code
_entity_poly.pdbx_strand_id
1 'polypeptide(L)'
;MISWYIERETDTQPLLRYILTGQFIIPPSTTIELWSSTTTPTPIPPETQEQQQQSFVCIRTKLPTWNVARRWSVTRLFDHTGREKAIFSHKTLTPIDEGKNPQ
;
A
#
# COMPACT_ATOMS: atom_id res chain seq x y z
N MET A 1 19.56 -9.90 10.79
CA MET A 1 19.01 -10.13 9.44
C MET A 1 17.76 -9.28 9.31
N ILE A 2 17.69 -8.36 8.34
CA ILE A 2 16.50 -7.51 8.14
C ILE A 2 15.50 -8.33 7.31
N SER A 3 14.21 -8.32 7.66
CA SER A 3 13.17 -8.95 6.83
C SER A 3 12.79 -8.02 5.67
N TRP A 4 11.99 -8.47 4.71
CA TRP A 4 11.38 -7.56 3.74
C TRP A 4 10.58 -6.48 4.46
N TYR A 5 10.58 -5.27 3.91
CA TYR A 5 9.87 -4.15 4.53
C TYR A 5 9.33 -3.17 3.49
N ILE A 6 8.31 -2.44 3.89
CA ILE A 6 7.67 -1.40 3.10
C ILE A 6 7.91 -0.07 3.78
N GLU A 7 8.22 0.94 2.99
CA GLU A 7 8.18 2.33 3.42
C GLU A 7 7.08 3.07 2.70
N ARG A 8 6.37 3.90 3.43
CA ARG A 8 5.31 4.75 2.91
C ARG A 8 5.50 6.18 3.37
N GLU A 9 5.56 7.05 2.40
CA GLU A 9 5.74 8.49 2.56
C GLU A 9 4.50 9.19 2.01
N THR A 10 4.05 10.25 2.68
CA THR A 10 2.84 10.97 2.31
C THR A 10 3.06 12.47 2.49
N ASP A 11 2.21 13.29 1.89
CA ASP A 11 2.26 14.75 2.03
C ASP A 11 1.86 15.25 3.43
N THR A 12 1.19 14.43 4.22
CA THR A 12 0.58 14.83 5.50
C THR A 12 1.30 14.29 6.72
N GLN A 13 2.07 13.22 6.57
CA GLN A 13 2.64 12.46 7.67
C GLN A 13 4.06 11.97 7.34
N PRO A 14 4.93 11.84 8.36
CA PRO A 14 6.31 11.39 8.17
C PRO A 14 6.39 9.97 7.61
N LEU A 15 7.59 9.58 7.19
CA LEU A 15 7.90 8.25 6.69
C LEU A 15 7.45 7.16 7.67
N LEU A 16 6.56 6.29 7.21
CA LEU A 16 6.10 5.10 7.90
C LEU A 16 6.87 3.89 7.37
N ARG A 17 7.45 3.09 8.26
CA ARG A 17 8.13 1.83 7.89
C ARG A 17 7.41 0.64 8.52
N TYR A 18 7.05 -0.35 7.71
CA TYR A 18 6.48 -1.62 8.14
C TYR A 18 7.42 -2.77 7.78
N ILE A 19 7.85 -3.53 8.78
CA ILE A 19 8.66 -4.74 8.58
C ILE A 19 7.74 -5.94 8.50
N LEU A 20 7.86 -6.77 7.46
CA LEU A 20 7.11 -8.02 7.35
C LEU A 20 7.70 -9.00 8.37
N THR A 21 7.07 -9.08 9.54
CA THR A 21 7.45 -10.00 10.61
C THR A 21 6.72 -11.32 10.43
N GLY A 22 7.46 -12.40 10.23
CA GLY A 22 6.92 -13.74 10.09
C GLY A 22 7.77 -14.58 9.14
N GLN A 23 7.97 -15.85 9.47
CA GLN A 23 8.56 -16.81 8.55
C GLN A 23 7.42 -17.42 7.73
N PHE A 24 7.05 -16.81 6.61
CA PHE A 24 6.13 -17.42 5.67
C PHE A 24 6.73 -17.41 4.28
N ILE A 25 6.59 -18.53 3.60
CA ILE A 25 6.99 -18.69 2.21
C ILE A 25 5.80 -18.25 1.37
N ILE A 26 6.02 -17.25 0.52
CA ILE A 26 5.01 -16.74 -0.41
C ILE A 26 5.13 -17.57 -1.68
N PRO A 27 4.12 -18.39 -2.04
CA PRO A 27 4.17 -19.12 -3.29
C PRO A 27 4.25 -18.17 -4.50
N PRO A 28 4.82 -18.62 -5.64
CA PRO A 28 4.76 -17.84 -6.88
C PRO A 28 3.32 -17.44 -7.22
N SER A 29 3.16 -16.28 -7.86
CA SER A 29 1.84 -15.76 -8.29
C SER A 29 0.84 -15.57 -7.13
N THR A 30 1.34 -15.28 -5.93
CA THR A 30 0.52 -14.94 -4.76
C THR A 30 0.46 -13.44 -4.57
N THR A 31 -0.75 -12.91 -4.43
CA THR A 31 -1.00 -11.53 -4.04
C THR A 31 -1.09 -11.43 -2.52
N ILE A 32 -0.37 -10.47 -1.94
CA ILE A 32 -0.43 -10.18 -0.51
C ILE A 32 -1.07 -8.83 -0.29
N GLU A 33 -2.15 -8.81 0.50
CA GLU A 33 -2.74 -7.58 0.99
C GLU A 33 -2.36 -7.34 2.44
N LEU A 34 -1.83 -6.14 2.70
CA LEU A 34 -1.47 -5.71 4.03
C LEU A 34 -2.45 -4.64 4.51
N TRP A 35 -3.29 -5.02 5.48
CA TRP A 35 -4.30 -4.12 6.03
C TRP A 35 -3.82 -3.48 7.33
N SER A 36 -4.20 -2.22 7.56
CA SER A 36 -4.01 -1.61 8.87
C SER A 36 -4.99 -2.21 9.88
N SER A 37 -4.67 -2.14 11.17
CA SER A 37 -5.43 -2.79 12.23
C SER A 37 -6.85 -2.23 12.35
N THR A 38 -7.06 -0.95 11.99
CA THR A 38 -8.37 -0.30 12.06
C THR A 38 -9.14 -0.33 10.74
N THR A 39 -8.57 -0.87 9.65
CA THR A 39 -9.33 -1.00 8.39
C THR A 39 -10.20 -2.24 8.44
N THR A 40 -11.49 -2.07 8.21
CA THR A 40 -12.39 -3.19 7.92
C THR A 40 -12.21 -3.52 6.44
N PRO A 41 -11.66 -4.71 6.09
CA PRO A 41 -11.58 -5.10 4.70
C PRO A 41 -13.00 -5.19 4.14
N THR A 42 -13.28 -4.39 3.11
CA THR A 42 -14.55 -4.50 2.38
C THR A 42 -14.57 -5.86 1.70
N PRO A 43 -15.62 -6.69 1.86
CA PRO A 43 -15.72 -7.95 1.16
C PRO A 43 -15.64 -7.68 -0.35
N ILE A 44 -14.66 -8.32 -1.02
CA ILE A 44 -14.54 -8.25 -2.47
C ILE A 44 -15.80 -8.92 -3.05
N PRO A 45 -16.60 -8.23 -3.88
CA PRO A 45 -17.77 -8.85 -4.49
C PRO A 45 -17.32 -10.06 -5.35
N PRO A 46 -18.07 -11.18 -5.32
CA PRO A 46 -17.67 -12.43 -5.98
C PRO A 46 -17.50 -12.27 -7.51
N GLU A 47 -18.09 -11.24 -8.11
CA GLU A 47 -18.03 -10.96 -9.55
C GLU A 47 -16.62 -10.56 -10.05
N THR A 48 -15.66 -10.27 -9.16
CA THR A 48 -14.25 -10.03 -9.55
C THR A 48 -13.37 -11.27 -9.41
N GLN A 49 -13.90 -12.40 -8.91
CA GLN A 49 -13.15 -13.65 -8.73
C GLN A 49 -13.16 -14.57 -9.97
N GLU A 50 -13.98 -14.27 -10.98
CA GLU A 50 -13.96 -14.97 -12.26
C GLU A 50 -12.92 -14.36 -13.21
N GLN A 51 -11.62 -14.60 -12.95
CA GLN A 51 -10.56 -14.81 -13.95
C GLN A 51 -9.17 -14.80 -13.27
N GLN A 52 -8.50 -15.96 -13.32
CA GLN A 52 -7.18 -16.31 -12.77
C GLN A 52 -7.17 -16.80 -11.31
N GLN A 53 -6.77 -18.07 -11.11
CA GLN A 53 -6.38 -18.64 -9.82
C GLN A 53 -5.12 -17.91 -9.29
N GLN A 54 -5.29 -16.72 -8.75
CA GLN A 54 -4.26 -16.05 -7.97
C GLN A 54 -4.43 -16.46 -6.51
N SER A 55 -3.38 -17.04 -5.92
CA SER A 55 -3.37 -17.28 -4.48
C SER A 55 -3.35 -15.94 -3.76
N PHE A 56 -4.08 -15.83 -2.65
CA PHE A 56 -4.26 -14.56 -1.97
C PHE A 56 -4.01 -14.72 -0.48
N VAL A 57 -3.21 -13.81 0.09
CA VAL A 57 -2.89 -13.78 1.52
C VAL A 57 -3.21 -12.40 2.07
N CYS A 58 -4.13 -12.36 3.03
CA CYS A 58 -4.47 -11.14 3.76
C CYS A 58 -3.76 -11.13 5.12
N ILE A 59 -2.97 -10.09 5.39
CA ILE A 59 -2.27 -9.90 6.66
C ILE A 59 -2.77 -8.61 7.30
N ARG A 60 -3.34 -8.73 8.49
CA ARG A 60 -3.67 -7.57 9.32
C ARG A 60 -2.45 -7.16 10.13
N THR A 61 -1.91 -5.98 9.83
CA THR A 61 -0.75 -5.42 10.52
C THR A 61 -1.14 -4.88 11.90
N LYS A 62 -0.14 -4.60 12.74
CA LYS A 62 -0.33 -3.88 14.01
C LYS A 62 -0.39 -2.35 13.84
N LEU A 63 -0.18 -1.85 12.62
CA LEU A 63 -0.21 -0.41 12.34
C LEU A 63 -1.65 0.09 12.41
N PRO A 64 -1.94 1.20 13.10
CA PRO A 64 -3.29 1.74 13.17
C PRO A 64 -3.78 2.19 11.80
N THR A 65 -2.93 2.85 11.00
CA THR A 65 -3.24 3.25 9.62
C THR A 65 -1.99 3.15 8.75
N TRP A 66 -2.15 3.18 7.43
CA TRP A 66 -1.05 3.27 6.46
C TRP A 66 -0.65 4.71 6.12
N ASN A 67 -1.02 5.68 6.95
CA ASN A 67 -0.97 7.11 6.64
C ASN A 67 -1.87 7.51 5.45
N VAL A 68 -2.71 8.51 5.69
CA VAL A 68 -3.67 9.01 4.68
C VAL A 68 -3.04 10.18 3.95
N ALA A 69 -2.75 9.97 2.65
CA ALA A 69 -2.30 11.04 1.77
C ALA A 69 -3.48 11.92 1.33
N ARG A 70 -3.25 13.23 1.26
CA ARG A 70 -4.20 14.19 0.67
C ARG A 70 -3.84 14.52 -0.77
N ARG A 71 -2.55 14.69 -1.06
CA ARG A 71 -2.05 15.10 -2.38
C ARG A 71 -1.16 14.05 -3.01
N TRP A 72 -0.28 13.44 -2.25
CA TRP A 72 0.64 12.45 -2.78
C TRP A 72 1.04 11.40 -1.75
N SER A 73 1.32 10.20 -2.26
CA SER A 73 1.96 9.14 -1.49
C SER A 73 2.98 8.42 -2.35
N VAL A 74 4.07 7.99 -1.73
CA VAL A 74 5.06 7.08 -2.31
C VAL A 74 5.16 5.86 -1.42
N THR A 75 5.07 4.68 -2.01
CA THR A 75 5.23 3.40 -1.32
C THR A 75 6.36 2.64 -1.97
N ARG A 76 7.34 2.19 -1.18
CA ARG A 76 8.55 1.49 -1.63
C ARG A 76 8.65 0.14 -0.95
N LEU A 77 9.04 -0.89 -1.71
CA LEU A 77 9.28 -2.25 -1.20
C LEU A 77 10.79 -2.53 -1.20
N PHE A 78 11.29 -3.01 -0.07
CA PHE A 78 12.68 -3.35 0.12
C PHE A 78 12.86 -4.82 0.47
N ASP A 79 13.92 -5.43 -0.06
CA ASP A 79 14.30 -6.79 0.30
C ASP A 79 15.05 -6.84 1.65
N HIS A 80 15.35 -8.06 2.09
CA HIS A 80 16.10 -8.37 3.31
C HIS A 80 17.53 -7.80 3.35
N THR A 81 18.06 -7.34 2.22
CA THR A 81 19.38 -6.67 2.12
C THR A 81 19.27 -5.15 2.18
N GLY A 82 18.05 -4.61 2.23
CA GLY A 82 17.79 -3.18 2.19
C GLY A 82 17.79 -2.58 0.79
N ARG A 83 17.74 -3.39 -0.28
CA ARG A 83 17.65 -2.91 -1.66
C ARG A 83 16.19 -2.70 -2.04
N GLU A 84 15.88 -1.54 -2.63
CA GLU A 84 14.57 -1.28 -3.21
C GLU A 84 14.31 -2.24 -4.38
N LYS A 85 13.11 -2.82 -4.43
CA LYS A 85 12.65 -3.74 -5.48
C LYS A 85 11.48 -3.21 -6.28
N ALA A 86 10.68 -2.35 -5.67
CA ALA A 86 9.53 -1.74 -6.33
C ALA A 86 9.20 -0.40 -5.68
N ILE A 87 8.62 0.48 -6.49
CA ILE A 87 8.10 1.77 -6.07
C ILE A 87 6.74 1.99 -6.72
N PHE A 88 5.80 2.50 -5.95
CA PHE A 88 4.50 2.94 -6.42
C PHE A 88 4.23 4.35 -5.89
N SER A 89 3.89 5.26 -6.79
CA SER A 89 3.63 6.66 -6.48
C SER A 89 2.22 7.03 -6.94
N HIS A 90 1.47 7.66 -6.06
CA HIS A 90 0.16 8.22 -6.36
C HIS A 90 0.20 9.72 -6.10
N LYS A 91 -0.32 10.50 -7.05
CA LYS A 91 -0.46 11.95 -6.93
C LYS A 91 -1.84 12.35 -7.42
N THR A 92 -2.63 12.94 -6.55
CA THR A 92 -3.91 13.54 -6.92
C THR A 92 -3.60 14.85 -7.62
N LEU A 93 -3.91 14.95 -8.91
CA LEU A 93 -4.00 16.25 -9.57
C LEU A 93 -5.27 16.90 -9.03
N THR A 94 -5.14 17.90 -8.16
CA THR A 94 -6.26 18.82 -7.95
C THR A 94 -6.66 19.36 -9.32
N PRO A 95 -7.95 19.36 -9.69
CA PRO A 95 -8.38 20.19 -10.80
C PRO A 95 -7.93 21.62 -10.47
N ILE A 96 -7.22 22.24 -11.40
CA ILE A 96 -6.99 23.68 -11.33
C ILE A 96 -8.39 24.27 -11.37
N ASP A 97 -8.81 24.87 -10.26
CA ASP A 97 -9.95 25.77 -10.22
C ASP A 97 -9.53 26.92 -11.13
N GLU A 98 -9.86 26.82 -12.43
CA GLU A 98 -9.75 27.94 -13.36
C GLU A 98 -10.68 29.00 -12.80
N GLY A 99 -10.08 29.87 -11.99
CA GLY A 99 -10.75 30.94 -11.30
C GLY A 99 -11.67 31.63 -12.29
N LYS A 100 -12.95 31.68 -11.89
CA LYS A 100 -13.91 32.69 -12.34
C LYS A 100 -13.16 33.97 -12.69
N ASN A 101 -13.18 34.34 -13.95
CA ASN A 101 -12.81 35.67 -14.37
C ASN A 101 -14.11 36.49 -14.42
N PRO A 102 -14.46 37.28 -13.39
CA PRO A 102 -15.49 38.30 -13.56
C PRO A 102 -14.81 39.53 -14.17
N GLN A 103 -15.06 39.78 -15.46
CA GLN A 103 -15.24 41.12 -16.02
C GLN A 103 -15.81 41.05 -17.42
#